data_AF-A0A536ZJA4-F1
#
_entry.id   AF-A0A536ZJA4-F1
#
_cell.length_a   1.000
_cell.length_b   1.000
_cell.length_c   1.000
_cell.angle_alpha   90.00
_cell.angle_beta   90.00
_cell.angle_gamma   90.00
#
_symmetry.space_group_name_H-M   'P 1'
#
loop_
_entity.id
_entity.type
_entity.pdbx_description
1 polymer ?
#
loop_
_entity_poly.entity_id
_entity_poly.type
_entity_poly.pdbx_seq_one_letter_code
_entity_poly.pdbx_strand_id
1 'polypeptide(L)' 'MAVATKTKPQIATMNAVHDLPVLVARDEGYFKDEGLDLEFVTTPGMAQATTSHFVK' A
#
# COMPACT_ATOMS: atom_id res chain seq x y z
N MET A 1 23.23 3.36 -22.87
CA MET A 1 21.92 2.82 -22.45
C MET A 1 21.73 3.17 -20.99
N ALA A 2 20.83 4.10 -20.66
CA ALA A 2 20.58 4.49 -19.28
C ALA A 2 19.68 3.42 -18.63
N VAL A 3 20.18 2.75 -17.59
CA VAL A 3 19.34 1.90 -16.76
C VAL A 3 18.39 2.84 -16.02
N ALA A 4 17.13 2.87 -16.42
CA ALA A 4 16.11 3.54 -15.63
C ALA A 4 16.00 2.73 -14.33
N THR A 5 16.54 3.24 -13.23
CA THR A 5 16.27 2.70 -11.90
C THR A 5 14.77 2.77 -11.69
N LYS A 6 14.09 1.65 -11.91
CA LYS A 6 12.64 1.51 -11.74
C LYS A 6 12.38 1.54 -10.24
N THR A 7 12.34 2.72 -9.65
CA THR A 7 11.89 2.90 -8.27
C THR A 7 10.42 2.53 -8.25
N LYS A 8 10.09 1.38 -7.66
CA LYS A 8 8.69 0.99 -7.43
C LYS A 8 8.03 2.13 -6.64
N PRO A 9 6.91 2.70 -7.11
CA PRO A 9 6.23 3.74 -6.37
C PRO A 9 5.87 3.24 -4.97
N GLN A 10 6.27 4.01 -3.95
CA GLN A 10 5.98 3.70 -2.55
C GLN A 10 4.69 4.40 -2.13
N ILE A 11 3.75 3.63 -1.58
CA ILE A 11 2.48 4.13 -1.05
C ILE A 11 2.53 4.02 0.46
N ALA A 12 2.46 5.17 1.13
CA ALA A 12 2.34 5.23 2.58
C ALA A 12 0.89 5.02 3.01
N THR A 13 0.67 4.12 3.98
CA THR A 13 -0.61 3.98 4.67
C THR A 13 -0.46 4.43 6.13
N MET A 14 -1.42 5.23 6.60
CA MET A 14 -1.41 5.91 7.89
C MET A 14 -2.50 5.41 8.84
N ASN A 15 -3.73 5.25 8.35
CA ASN A 15 -4.87 4.78 9.16
C ASN A 15 -5.70 3.82 8.33
N ALA A 16 -5.89 2.60 8.86
CA ALA A 16 -6.65 1.54 8.22
C ALA A 16 -8.01 2.01 7.70
N VAL A 17 -8.76 2.84 8.44
CA VAL A 17 -10.10 3.31 8.04
C VAL A 17 -10.06 4.20 6.81
N HIS A 18 -9.14 5.16 6.79
CA HIS A 18 -8.96 6.08 5.65
C HIS A 18 -8.40 5.35 4.43
N ASP A 19 -7.53 4.38 4.68
CA ASP A 19 -6.81 3.66 3.64
C ASP A 19 -7.49 2.33 3.26
N LEU A 20 -8.71 2.05 3.76
CA LEU A 20 -9.45 0.81 3.47
C LEU A 20 -9.53 0.52 1.96
N PRO A 21 -9.88 1.48 1.08
CA PRO A 21 -9.96 1.21 -0.36
C PRO A 21 -8.61 0.80 -0.94
N VAL A 22 -7.53 1.39 -0.43
CA VAL A 22 -6.14 1.12 -0.86
C VAL A 22 -5.70 -0.26 -0.39
N LEU A 23 -6.02 -0.64 0.84
CA LEU A 23 -5.72 -1.97 1.39
C LEU A 23 -6.51 -3.07 0.68
N VAL A 24 -7.81 -2.85 0.43
CA VAL A 24 -8.65 -3.79 -0.33
C VAL A 24 -8.13 -3.93 -1.77
N ALA A 25 -7.80 -2.84 -2.45
CA ALA A 25 -7.26 -2.90 -3.81
C ALA A 25 -5.90 -3.60 -3.89
N ARG A 26 -5.10 -3.55 -2.82
CA ARG A 26 -3.87 -4.34 -2.70
C ARG A 26 -4.16 -5.83 -2.53
N ASP A 27 -5.07 -6.17 -1.62
CA ASP A 27 -5.35 -7.56 -1.25
C ASP A 27 -6.13 -8.29 -2.36
N GLU A 28 -7.04 -7.60 -3.06
CA GLU A 28 -7.78 -8.11 -4.23
C GLU A 28 -6.95 -8.09 -5.52
N GLY A 29 -5.76 -7.47 -5.51
CA GLY A 29 -4.85 -7.49 -6.66
C GLY A 29 -5.15 -6.48 -7.77
N TYR A 30 -6.10 -5.57 -7.60
CA TYR A 30 -6.49 -4.57 -8.61
C TYR A 30 -5.31 -3.74 -9.14
N PHE A 31 -4.34 -3.41 -8.28
CA PHE A 31 -3.14 -2.70 -8.76
C PHE A 31 -2.32 -3.55 -9.74
N LYS A 32 -2.20 -4.86 -9.51
CA LYS A 32 -1.48 -5.75 -10.42
C LYS A 32 -2.20 -5.92 -11.74
N ASP A 33 -3.53 -5.97 -11.71
CA ASP A 33 -4.36 -6.07 -12.91
C ASP A 33 -4.20 -4.85 -13.82
N GLU A 34 -3.99 -3.66 -13.24
CA GLU A 34 -3.67 -2.41 -13.95
C GLU A 34 -2.17 -2.26 -14.30
N GLY A 35 -1.34 -3.27 -14.02
CA GLY A 35 0.10 -3.24 -14.28
C GLY A 35 0.90 -2.33 -13.33
N LEU A 36 0.33 -1.96 -12.18
CA LEU A 36 0.96 -1.14 -11.14
C LEU A 36 1.71 -2.02 -10.14
N ASP A 37 3.04 -1.88 -10.12
CA ASP A 37 3.94 -2.56 -9.18
C ASP A 37 4.29 -1.62 -8.02
N LEU A 38 3.44 -1.65 -6.98
CA LEU A 38 3.49 -0.74 -5.83
C LEU A 38 4.15 -1.40 -4.61
N GLU A 39 4.91 -0.60 -3.86
CA GLU A 39 5.44 -0.99 -2.56
C GLU A 39 4.67 -0.28 -1.44
N PHE A 40 4.05 -1.02 -0.53
CA PHE A 40 3.29 -0.45 0.57
C PHE A 40 4.18 -0.28 1.79
N VAL A 41 4.35 0.95 2.24
CA VAL A 41 5.14 1.30 3.42
C VAL A 41 4.23 1.79 4.54
N THR A 42 4.50 1.35 5.76
CA THR A 42 3.78 1.82 6.95
C THR A 42 4.52 3.02 7.51
N THR A 43 3.87 4.18 7.55
CA THR A 43 4.45 5.38 8.15
C THR A 43 4.09 5.47 9.63
N PRO A 44 5.06 5.65 10.55
CA PRO A 44 4.76 5.86 11.96
C PRO A 44 4.03 7.19 12.14
N GLY A 45 2.76 7.15 12.56
CA GLY A 45 1.94 8.34 12.77
C GLY A 45 0.85 8.12 13.83
N MET A 46 0.47 9.20 14.51
CA MET A 46 -0.38 9.29 15.72
C MET A 46 -1.81 8.73 15.62
N ALA A 47 -2.16 8.01 14.55
CA ALA A 47 -3.48 7.44 14.32
C ALA A 47 -3.48 5.92 14.09
N GLN A 48 -2.38 5.23 14.43
CA GLN A 48 -2.37 3.76 14.56
C GLN A 48 -3.02 3.32 15.88
N ALA A 49 -4.16 3.90 16.23
CA ALA A 49 -4.92 3.50 17.40
C ALA A 49 -5.77 2.28 17.04
N THR A 50 -5.27 1.10 17.38
CA THR A 50 -6.03 -0.12 17.74
C THR A 50 -6.66 -1.02 16.66
N THR A 51 -6.59 -0.72 15.36
CA THR A 51 -7.13 -1.66 14.34
C THR A 51 -6.04 -2.53 13.74
N SER A 52 -5.88 -3.75 14.27
CA SER A 52 -5.17 -4.84 13.60
C SER A 52 -6.11 -5.58 12.66
N HIS A 53 -5.97 -5.34 11.35
CA HIS A 53 -6.54 -6.20 10.31
C HIS A 53 -5.55 -7.33 10.02
N PHE A 54 -5.89 -8.55 10.44
CA PHE A 54 -5.25 -9.77 9.99
C PHE A 54 -6.28 -10.59 9.22
N VAL A 55 -6.04 -10.82 7.93
CA VAL A 55 -6.78 -11.81 7.13
C VAL A 55 -5.99 -13.10 7.18
N LYS A 56 -6.68 -14.20 7.51
CA LYS A 56 -6.15 -15.56 7.59
C LYS A 56 -6.08 -16.20 6.21
#